data_AF-A0A955BC55-F1
#
_entry.id   AF-A0A955BC55-F1
#
_cell.length_a   1.000
_cell.length_b   1.000
_cell.length_c   1.000
_cell.angle_alpha   90.00
_cell.angle_beta   90.00
_cell.angle_gamma   90.00
#
_symmetry.space_group_name_H-M   'P 1'
#
loop_
_entity.id
_entity.type
_entity.pdbx_description
1 polymer ?
#
loop_
_entity_poly.entity_id
_entity_poly.type
_entity_poly.pdbx_seq_one_letter_code
_entity_poly.pdbx_strand_id
1 'polypeptide(L)' 'MTQSSKPGSDDRGLTCRQCGCKHFRVIYTRAGRSGKVIRRRECRHCGRRITTLEKPVE' A
#
# COMPACT_ATOMS: atom_id res chain seq x y z
N MET A 1 24.17 27.18 12.41
CA MET A 1 24.05 25.75 12.10
C MET A 1 22.63 25.30 12.46
N THR A 2 22.05 24.41 11.66
CA THR A 2 20.91 23.50 11.94
C THR A 2 19.51 24.08 12.18
N GLN A 3 18.62 23.95 11.18
CA GLN A 3 17.57 22.91 11.14
C GLN A 3 16.64 23.10 9.93
N SER A 4 16.82 22.28 8.89
CA SER A 4 15.80 22.06 7.86
C SER A 4 14.86 20.94 8.33
N SER A 5 13.82 21.32 9.06
CA SER A 5 12.68 20.43 9.31
C SER A 5 12.00 20.17 7.97
N LYS A 6 12.01 18.91 7.50
CA LYS A 6 11.17 18.46 6.39
C LYS A 6 9.80 18.08 6.96
N PRO A 7 8.70 18.84 6.72
CA PRO A 7 7.37 18.36 7.02
C PRO A 7 6.86 17.65 5.78
N GLY A 8 6.79 16.33 5.86
CA GLY A 8 6.26 15.52 4.78
C GLY A 8 6.20 14.08 5.23
N SER A 9 5.70 13.86 6.45
CA SER A 9 5.35 12.54 6.94
C SER A 9 4.45 11.91 5.89
N ASP A 10 5.02 10.93 5.21
CA ASP A 10 4.42 10.02 4.26
C ASP A 10 3.34 9.19 4.99
N ASP A 11 2.23 9.83 5.37
CA ASP A 11 1.04 9.14 5.87
C ASP A 11 0.13 8.73 4.71
N ARG A 12 0.72 8.44 3.53
CA ARG A 12 0.04 7.82 2.39
C ARG A 12 0.19 6.29 2.39
N GLY A 13 0.51 5.70 3.53
CA GLY A 13 0.55 4.25 3.71
C GLY A 13 -0.85 3.64 3.76
N LEU A 14 -1.02 2.47 3.15
CA LEU A 14 -2.19 1.64 3.47
C LEU A 14 -2.12 1.26 4.95
N THR A 15 -3.24 1.41 5.66
CA THR A 15 -3.39 1.03 7.07
C THR A 15 -4.45 -0.04 7.19
N CYS A 16 -4.20 -1.06 8.00
CA CYS A 16 -5.15 -2.15 8.17
C CYS A 16 -6.31 -1.69 9.04
N ARG A 17 -7.55 -1.72 8.51
CA ARG A 17 -8.74 -1.32 9.27
C ARG A 17 -9.08 -2.24 10.45
N GLN A 18 -8.46 -3.41 10.53
CA GLN A 18 -8.78 -4.39 11.57
C GLN A 18 -7.81 -4.35 12.76
N CYS A 19 -6.53 -4.07 12.53
CA CYS A 19 -5.51 -4.05 13.58
C CYS A 19 -4.72 -2.73 13.65
N GLY A 20 -4.98 -1.78 12.77
CA GLY A 20 -4.27 -0.48 12.72
C GLY A 20 -2.84 -0.55 12.17
N CYS A 21 -2.29 -1.74 11.90
CA CYS A 21 -0.92 -1.87 11.41
C CYS A 21 -0.77 -1.38 9.96
N LYS A 22 0.39 -0.78 9.66
CA LYS A 22 0.80 -0.37 8.30
C LYS A 22 1.67 -1.44 7.60
N HIS A 23 1.81 -2.63 8.20
CA HIS A 23 2.66 -3.71 7.70
C HIS A 23 1.89 -4.65 6.79
N PHE A 24 2.08 -4.47 5.48
CA PHE A 24 1.49 -5.28 4.43
C PHE A 24 2.56 -6.05 3.67
N ARG A 25 2.37 -7.35 3.48
CA ARG A 25 3.15 -8.20 2.57
C ARG A 25 2.44 -8.29 1.23
N VAL A 26 3.15 -8.09 0.13
CA VAL A 26 2.60 -8.39 -1.20
C VAL A 26 2.54 -9.91 -1.37
N ILE A 27 1.33 -10.44 -1.61
CA ILE A 27 1.12 -11.86 -1.87
C ILE A 27 1.40 -12.14 -3.35
N TYR A 28 0.80 -11.36 -4.24
CA TYR A 28 1.08 -11.41 -5.67
C TYR A 28 0.75 -10.09 -6.36
N THR A 29 1.42 -9.85 -7.47
CA THR A 29 1.06 -8.83 -8.45
C THR A 29 0.64 -9.54 -9.73
N ARG A 30 -0.50 -9.17 -10.28
CA ARG A 30 -0.93 -9.67 -11.59
C ARG A 30 -1.39 -8.52 -12.48
N ALA A 31 -1.13 -8.63 -13.78
CA ALA A 31 -1.78 -7.78 -14.76
C ALA A 31 -3.27 -8.17 -14.85
N GLY A 32 -4.15 -7.21 -14.67
CA GLY A 32 -5.58 -7.30 -14.95
C GLY A 32 -5.85 -7.06 -16.44
N ARG A 33 -7.09 -7.31 -16.86
CA ARG A 33 -7.54 -6.90 -18.21
C ARG A 33 -7.43 -5.39 -18.36
N SER A 34 -7.03 -4.94 -19.55
CA SER A 34 -6.91 -3.52 -19.92
C SER A 34 -5.77 -2.77 -19.22
N GLY A 35 -4.60 -3.40 -19.03
CA GLY A 35 -3.39 -2.73 -18.53
C GLY A 35 -3.41 -2.35 -17.05
N LYS A 36 -4.43 -2.76 -16.30
CA LYS A 36 -4.55 -2.49 -14.86
C LYS A 36 -3.58 -3.38 -14.08
N VAL A 37 -2.82 -2.85 -13.14
CA VAL A 37 -1.97 -3.68 -12.27
C VAL A 37 -2.73 -3.97 -10.99
N ILE A 38 -2.98 -5.25 -10.73
CA ILE A 38 -3.67 -5.71 -9.52
C ILE A 38 -2.61 -6.22 -8.55
N ARG A 39 -2.41 -5.50 -7.44
CA ARG A 39 -1.53 -5.90 -6.35
C ARG A 39 -2.35 -6.38 -5.18
N ARG A 40 -2.22 -7.66 -4.82
CA ARG A 40 -2.86 -8.22 -3.63
C ARG A 40 -1.87 -8.23 -2.49
N ARG A 41 -2.24 -7.55 -1.41
CA ARG A 41 -1.45 -7.37 -0.20
C ARG A 41 -2.16 -8.03 0.97
N GLU A 42 -1.42 -8.51 1.95
CA GLU A 42 -1.94 -9.14 3.16
C GLU A 42 -1.26 -8.51 4.38
N CYS A 43 -2.05 -8.11 5.38
CA CYS A 43 -1.52 -7.58 6.61
C CYS A 43 -0.77 -8.68 7.37
N ARG A 44 0.48 -8.43 7.75
CA ARG A 44 1.29 -9.42 8.50
C ARG A 44 0.77 -9.69 9.91
N HIS A 45 0.02 -8.77 10.51
CA HIS A 45 -0.42 -8.89 11.89
C HIS A 45 -1.76 -9.62 12.05
N CYS A 46 -2.73 -9.36 11.16
CA CYS A 46 -4.06 -9.97 11.26
C CYS A 46 -4.46 -10.82 10.04
N GLY A 47 -3.60 -10.93 9.02
CA GLY A 47 -3.90 -11.68 7.79
C GLY A 47 -4.90 -11.00 6.86
N ARG A 48 -5.28 -9.74 7.11
CA ARG A 48 -6.27 -9.02 6.29
C ARG A 48 -5.76 -8.80 4.87
N ARG A 49 -6.51 -9.24 3.87
CA ARG A 49 -6.17 -9.07 2.46
C ARG A 49 -6.75 -7.78 1.89
N ILE A 50 -5.91 -6.97 1.26
CA ILE A 50 -6.29 -5.75 0.55
C ILE A 50 -5.82 -5.89 -0.90
N THR A 51 -6.70 -5.58 -1.84
CA THR A 51 -6.35 -5.55 -3.26
C THR A 51 -6.26 -4.09 -3.70
N THR A 52 -5.07 -3.67 -4.12
CA THR A 52 -4.85 -2.34 -4.71
C THR A 52 -4.85 -2.46 -6.22
N LEU A 53 -5.66 -1.64 -6.87
CA LEU A 53 -5.71 -1.50 -8.31
C LEU A 53 -4.89 -0.26 -8.67
N GLU A 54 -3.74 -0.45 -9.29
CA GLU A 54 -3.03 0.64 -9.95
C GLU A 54 -3.63 0.79 -11.35
N LYS A 55 -4.23 1.97 -11.58
CA LYS A 55 -4.64 2.37 -12.92
C LYS A 55 -3.36 2.77 -13.67
N PRO A 56 -3.17 2.36 -14.93
CA PRO A 56 -2.14 2.97 -15.75
C PRO A 56 -2.40 4.48 -15.80
N VAL A 57 -1.34 5.28 -15.67
CA VAL A 57 -1.41 6.70 -16.01
C VAL A 57 -1.45 6.72 -17.54
N GLU A 58 -2.55 7.21 -18.10
CA GLU A 58 -2.69 7.41 -19.56
C GLU A 58 -1.92 8.65 -20.00
#